data_AF-A0A845XCX7-F1
#
_entry.id   AF-A0A845XCX7-F1
#
_cell.length_a   1.000
_cell.length_b   1.000
_cell.length_c   1.000
_cell.angle_alpha   90.00
_cell.angle_beta   90.00
_cell.angle_gamma   90.00
#
_symmetry.space_group_name_H-M   'P 1'
#
loop_
_entity.id
_entity.type
_entity.pdbx_description
1 polymer ?
#
loop_
_entity_poly.entity_id
_entity_poly.type
_entity_poly.pdbx_seq_one_letter_code
_entity_poly.pdbx_strand_id
1 'polypeptide(L)'
;MELHAYTRTINDIFAANKKYIVPRFQREYSWSTDEVNELWEDIISNIEIIDNHEFHHEEHFIGALVLVGEDKSQELKIVDGQQRLTTLTIFLSALCQHFMEIENETLSEAIYHNFIAGKDSDGQPYLKL
;
A
#
# COMPACT_ATOMS: atom_id res chain seq x y z
N MET A 1 17.26 -16.64 14.11
CA MET A 1 16.36 -15.83 13.26
C MET A 1 15.02 -16.51 13.36
N GLU A 2 14.07 -15.89 14.08
CA GLU A 2 12.70 -16.39 14.18
C GLU A 2 11.90 -15.81 13.02
N LEU A 3 11.06 -16.64 12.39
CA LEU A 3 10.21 -16.26 11.29
C LEU A 3 8.77 -16.21 11.80
N HIS A 4 8.13 -15.06 11.63
CA HIS A 4 6.70 -14.89 11.88
C HIS A 4 5.98 -14.62 10.56
N ALA A 5 4.86 -15.32 10.33
CA ALA A 5 4.04 -15.14 9.15
C ALA A 5 2.59 -14.87 9.58
N TYR A 6 2.01 -13.80 9.04
CA TYR A 6 0.65 -13.38 9.36
C TYR A 6 -0.06 -12.96 8.07
N THR A 7 -1.34 -13.30 7.95
CA THR A 7 -2.21 -12.69 6.95
C THR A 7 -2.54 -11.25 7.37
N ARG A 8 -2.44 -10.32 6.42
CA ARG A 8 -2.69 -8.89 6.60
C ARG A 8 -3.37 -8.35 5.35
N THR A 9 -4.33 -7.46 5.55
CA THR A 9 -4.95 -6.69 4.46
C THR A 9 -4.03 -5.55 4.02
N ILE A 10 -4.29 -4.98 2.84
CA ILE A 10 -3.63 -3.74 2.40
C ILE A 10 -3.84 -2.61 3.42
N ASN A 11 -5.02 -2.53 4.01
CA ASN A 11 -5.29 -1.59 5.08
C ASN A 11 -4.37 -1.83 6.29
N ASP A 12 -4.13 -3.07 6.72
CA ASP A 12 -3.23 -3.33 7.86
C ASP A 12 -1.77 -2.94 7.55
N ILE A 13 -1.34 -3.11 6.30
CA ILE A 13 0.01 -2.74 5.86
C ILE A 13 0.14 -1.22 5.84
N PHE A 14 -0.74 -0.52 5.14
CA PHE A 14 -0.59 0.92 4.97
C PHE A 14 -1.15 1.74 6.12
N ALA A 15 -2.25 1.36 6.78
CA ALA A 15 -2.83 2.15 7.87
C ALA A 15 -2.04 2.06 9.18
N ALA A 16 -1.19 1.05 9.35
CA ALA A 16 -0.31 0.97 10.50
C ALA A 16 0.63 2.20 10.56
N ASN A 17 1.00 2.62 11.77
CA ASN A 17 2.07 3.60 12.00
C ASN A 17 3.44 2.95 11.76
N LYS A 18 3.63 2.46 10.53
CA LYS A 18 4.84 1.81 10.04
C LYS A 18 5.39 2.57 8.85
N LYS A 19 6.70 2.52 8.73
CA LYS A 19 7.47 3.05 7.63
C LYS A 19 8.27 1.91 7.01
N TYR A 20 8.03 1.66 5.74
CA TYR A 20 8.65 0.60 4.96
C TYR A 20 9.89 1.15 4.26
N ILE A 21 11.05 0.67 4.66
CA ILE A 21 12.33 1.16 4.15
C ILE A 21 12.82 0.23 3.05
N VAL A 22 13.03 0.75 1.85
CA VAL A 22 13.75 0.06 0.77
C VAL A 22 15.26 0.12 1.03
N PRO A 23 15.93 -1.00 1.35
CA PRO A 23 17.38 -1.00 1.59
C PRO A 23 18.17 -0.71 0.32
N ARG A 24 19.36 -0.11 0.47
CA ARG A 24 20.23 0.27 -0.67
C ARG A 24 20.65 -0.87 -1.60
N PHE A 25 20.62 -2.11 -1.12
CA PHE A 25 20.99 -3.28 -1.92
C PHE A 25 19.84 -3.83 -2.76
N GLN A 26 18.62 -3.31 -2.60
CA GLN A 26 17.50 -3.68 -3.44
C GLN A 26 17.64 -3.10 -4.85
N ARG A 27 17.00 -3.76 -5.81
CA ARG A 27 16.92 -3.26 -7.19
C ARG A 27 15.98 -2.07 -7.30
N GLU A 28 16.21 -1.26 -8.32
CA GLU A 28 15.31 -0.17 -8.70
C GLU A 28 13.93 -0.69 -9.13
N TYR A 29 12.94 0.21 -9.16
CA TYR A 29 11.63 -0.12 -9.70
C TYR A 29 11.76 -0.55 -11.16
N SER A 30 11.22 -1.72 -11.51
CA SER A 30 11.45 -2.36 -12.81
C SER A 30 10.26 -3.13 -13.35
N TRP A 31 9.10 -3.08 -12.69
CA TRP A 31 7.86 -3.56 -13.29
C TRP A 31 7.50 -2.70 -14.50
N SER A 32 7.19 -3.37 -15.60
CA SER A 32 6.67 -2.75 -16.80
C SER A 32 5.14 -2.62 -16.72
N THR A 33 4.55 -2.09 -17.78
CA THR A 33 3.09 -1.98 -17.89
C THR A 33 2.41 -3.34 -17.78
N ASP A 34 3.04 -4.42 -18.23
CA ASP A 34 2.44 -5.76 -18.19
C ASP A 34 2.23 -6.23 -16.74
N GLU A 35 3.27 -6.15 -15.88
CA GLU A 35 3.13 -6.54 -14.47
C GLU A 35 2.22 -5.60 -13.68
N VAL A 36 2.21 -4.30 -14.02
CA VAL A 36 1.30 -3.32 -13.42
C VAL A 36 -0.16 -3.65 -13.78
N ASN A 37 -0.42 -4.02 -15.03
CA ASN A 37 -1.76 -4.42 -15.48
C ASN A 37 -2.19 -5.74 -14.84
N GLU A 38 -1.31 -6.72 -14.69
CA GLU A 38 -1.61 -7.98 -13.99
C GLU A 38 -2.05 -7.71 -12.55
N LEU A 39 -1.29 -6.89 -11.79
CA LEU A 39 -1.69 -6.50 -10.44
C LEU A 39 -3.01 -5.73 -10.42
N TRP A 40 -3.22 -4.84 -11.40
CA TRP A 40 -4.45 -4.06 -11.50
C TRP A 40 -5.65 -4.98 -11.74
N GLU A 41 -5.55 -5.89 -12.72
CA GLU A 41 -6.57 -6.87 -13.08
C GLU A 41 -6.90 -7.76 -11.88
N ASP A 42 -5.90 -8.27 -11.16
CA ASP A 42 -6.09 -9.03 -9.93
C ASP A 42 -6.87 -8.23 -8.86
N ILE A 43 -6.66 -6.92 -8.75
CA ILE A 43 -7.41 -6.11 -7.78
C ILE A 43 -8.86 -5.92 -8.25
N ILE A 44 -9.07 -5.50 -9.51
CA ILE A 44 -10.41 -5.13 -9.99
C ILE A 44 -11.30 -6.35 -10.25
N SER A 45 -10.74 -7.51 -10.61
CA SER A 45 -11.54 -8.72 -10.85
C SER A 45 -12.21 -9.24 -9.58
N ASN A 46 -11.69 -8.85 -8.41
CA ASN A 46 -12.21 -9.23 -7.10
C ASN A 46 -13.15 -8.18 -6.51
N ILE A 47 -13.49 -7.10 -7.24
CA ILE A 47 -14.41 -6.05 -6.81
C ILE A 47 -15.60 -6.03 -7.76
N GLU A 48 -16.76 -6.41 -7.27
CA GLU A 48 -18.03 -6.33 -7.99
C GLU A 48 -18.85 -5.17 -7.46
N ILE A 49 -19.13 -4.18 -8.32
CA ILE A 49 -20.03 -3.07 -7.98
C ILE A 49 -21.47 -3.55 -8.19
N ILE A 50 -22.25 -3.52 -7.12
CA ILE A 50 -23.68 -3.85 -7.15
C ILE A 50 -24.52 -2.57 -7.09
N ASP A 51 -25.84 -2.69 -7.26
CA ASP A 51 -26.75 -1.54 -7.24
C ASP A 51 -26.62 -0.71 -5.94
N ASN A 52 -26.90 0.60 -6.03
CA ASN A 52 -26.87 1.56 -4.91
C ASN A 52 -25.48 1.90 -4.31
N HIS A 53 -24.39 1.82 -5.09
CA HIS A 53 -23.02 2.12 -4.63
C HIS A 53 -22.50 1.16 -3.55
N GLU A 54 -23.11 -0.02 -3.42
CA GLU A 54 -22.52 -1.11 -2.66
C GLU A 54 -21.53 -1.87 -3.54
N PHE A 55 -20.57 -2.54 -2.91
CA PHE A 55 -19.64 -3.41 -3.62
C PHE A 55 -19.45 -4.70 -2.83
N HIS A 56 -19.38 -5.81 -3.56
CA HIS A 56 -18.96 -7.10 -3.05
C HIS A 56 -17.48 -7.29 -3.39
N HIS A 57 -16.72 -7.89 -2.47
CA HIS A 57 -15.35 -8.27 -2.73
C HIS A 57 -15.04 -9.60 -2.06
N GLU A 58 -14.18 -10.38 -2.71
CA GLU A 58 -13.65 -11.62 -2.15
C GLU A 58 -12.22 -11.40 -1.63
N GLU A 59 -11.81 -12.22 -0.66
CA GLU A 59 -10.42 -12.21 -0.20
C GLU A 59 -9.51 -12.74 -1.32
N HIS A 60 -8.58 -11.90 -1.77
CA HIS A 60 -7.61 -12.27 -2.79
C HIS A 60 -6.17 -12.13 -2.29
N PHE A 61 -5.37 -13.17 -2.54
CA PHE A 61 -3.96 -13.17 -2.14
C PHE A 61 -3.09 -12.59 -3.25
N ILE A 62 -2.77 -11.30 -3.13
CA ILE A 62 -1.87 -10.61 -4.07
C ILE A 62 -0.38 -10.94 -3.88
N GLY A 63 -0.03 -11.85 -2.96
CA GLY A 63 1.34 -12.31 -2.71
C GLY A 63 1.94 -11.90 -1.35
N ALA A 64 3.13 -12.46 -1.04
CA ALA A 64 3.83 -12.22 0.22
C ALA A 64 4.61 -10.88 0.22
N LEU A 65 4.79 -10.31 1.41
CA LEU A 65 5.67 -9.18 1.71
C LEU A 65 6.65 -9.64 2.79
N VAL A 66 7.96 -9.63 2.48
CA VAL A 66 8.99 -10.10 3.42
C VAL A 66 9.69 -8.90 4.04
N LEU A 67 9.61 -8.80 5.37
CA LEU A 67 10.09 -7.67 6.13
C LEU A 67 11.13 -8.10 7.16
N VAL A 68 12.09 -7.21 7.44
CA VAL A 68 13.07 -7.37 8.52
C VAL A 68 12.97 -6.18 9.47
N GLY A 69 12.72 -6.48 10.74
CA GLY A 69 12.62 -5.53 11.83
C GLY A 69 11.90 -6.15 13.02
N GLU A 70 11.87 -5.46 14.14
CA GLU A 70 11.05 -5.87 15.27
C GLU A 70 9.60 -5.45 15.03
N ASP A 71 8.63 -6.30 15.39
CA ASP A 71 7.19 -6.00 15.22
C ASP A 71 6.77 -4.68 15.90
N LYS A 72 7.47 -4.26 16.96
CA LYS A 72 7.24 -2.99 17.66
C LYS A 72 7.90 -1.78 16.99
N SER A 73 8.88 -2.00 16.12
CA SER A 73 9.59 -0.93 15.41
C SER A 73 8.65 -0.20 14.46
N GLN A 74 8.72 1.14 14.43
CA GLN A 74 8.02 1.91 13.39
C GLN A 74 8.65 1.69 12.01
N GLU A 75 9.95 1.39 11.93
CA GLU A 75 10.63 1.13 10.65
C GLU A 75 10.80 -0.36 10.40
N LEU A 76 10.37 -0.83 9.23
CA LEU A 76 10.53 -2.20 8.75
C LEU A 76 11.23 -2.18 7.39
N LYS A 77 12.26 -3.00 7.21
CA LYS A 77 13.02 -3.06 5.96
C LYS A 77 12.40 -4.07 5.01
N ILE A 78 12.19 -3.69 3.75
CA ILE A 78 11.65 -4.57 2.72
C ILE A 78 12.76 -5.47 2.16
N VAL A 79 12.56 -6.77 2.26
CA VAL A 79 13.44 -7.79 1.65
C VAL A 79 12.84 -8.32 0.35
N ASP A 80 11.52 -8.51 0.31
CA ASP A 80 10.79 -8.93 -0.89
C ASP A 80 9.39 -8.29 -0.89
N GLY A 81 8.80 -8.14 -2.08
CA GLY A 81 7.51 -7.46 -2.29
C GLY A 81 7.62 -5.95 -2.57
N GLN A 82 8.83 -5.41 -2.71
CA GLN A 82 9.07 -3.98 -2.96
C GLN A 82 8.28 -3.46 -4.18
N GLN A 83 8.39 -4.11 -5.33
CA GLN A 83 7.78 -3.63 -6.59
C GLN A 83 6.25 -3.52 -6.46
N ARG A 84 5.63 -4.51 -5.81
CA ARG A 84 4.20 -4.53 -5.52
C ARG A 84 3.81 -3.40 -4.59
N LEU A 85 4.53 -3.22 -3.48
CA LEU A 85 4.24 -2.16 -2.52
C LEU A 85 4.42 -0.77 -3.16
N THR A 86 5.47 -0.57 -3.96
CA THR A 86 5.68 0.66 -4.74
C THR A 86 4.53 0.92 -5.70
N THR A 87 4.08 -0.10 -6.44
CA THR A 87 2.96 0.02 -7.39
C THR A 87 1.65 0.40 -6.69
N LEU A 88 1.36 -0.24 -5.55
CA LEU A 88 0.20 0.11 -4.73
C LEU A 88 0.27 1.55 -4.21
N THR A 89 1.45 2.02 -3.78
CA THR A 89 1.65 3.43 -3.39
C THR A 89 1.42 4.39 -4.56
N ILE A 90 1.85 4.03 -5.77
CA ILE A 90 1.56 4.81 -6.99
C ILE A 90 0.06 4.85 -7.27
N PHE A 91 -0.64 3.72 -7.20
CA PHE A 91 -2.10 3.65 -7.39
C PHE A 91 -2.85 4.53 -6.39
N LEU A 92 -2.49 4.47 -5.10
CA LEU A 92 -3.07 5.32 -4.06
C LEU A 92 -2.80 6.80 -4.33
N SER A 93 -1.61 7.14 -4.83
CA SER A 93 -1.25 8.53 -5.16
C SER A 93 -2.04 9.06 -6.36
N ALA A 94 -2.21 8.23 -7.39
CA ALA A 94 -3.07 8.55 -8.54
C ALA A 94 -4.53 8.71 -8.13
N LEU A 95 -5.00 7.87 -7.18
CA LEU A 95 -6.36 7.97 -6.63
C LEU A 95 -6.55 9.27 -5.84
N CYS A 96 -5.59 9.68 -5.00
CA CYS A 96 -5.61 11.01 -4.37
C CYS A 96 -5.72 12.12 -5.40
N GLN A 97 -4.88 12.09 -6.44
CA GLN A 97 -4.92 13.08 -7.50
C GLN A 97 -6.28 13.12 -8.20
N HIS A 98 -6.85 11.95 -8.52
CA HIS A 98 -8.16 11.87 -9.16
C HIS A 98 -9.27 12.47 -8.28
N PHE A 99 -9.24 12.22 -6.97
CA PHE A 99 -10.20 12.84 -6.05
C PHE A 99 -10.08 14.37 -5.98
N MET A 100 -8.86 14.91 -6.10
CA MET A 100 -8.68 16.37 -6.23
C MET A 100 -9.27 16.92 -7.53
N GLU A 101 -9.11 16.21 -8.64
CA GLU A 101 -9.62 16.61 -9.96
C GLU A 101 -11.15 16.67 -10.01
N ILE A 102 -11.84 15.83 -9.21
CA ILE A 102 -13.31 15.84 -9.07
C ILE A 102 -13.80 16.65 -7.86
N GLU A 103 -12.96 17.55 -7.33
CA GLU A 103 -13.26 18.46 -6.22
C GLU A 103 -13.68 17.75 -4.91
N ASN A 104 -13.19 16.53 -4.68
CA ASN A 104 -13.41 15.76 -3.45
C ASN A 104 -12.17 15.75 -2.56
N GLU A 105 -11.84 16.92 -2.02
CA GLU A 105 -10.66 17.14 -1.18
C GLU A 105 -10.67 16.24 0.06
N THR A 106 -11.83 16.06 0.71
CA THR A 106 -11.96 15.23 1.91
C THR A 106 -11.49 13.80 1.69
N LEU A 107 -11.88 13.16 0.58
CA LEU A 107 -11.43 11.79 0.29
C LEU A 107 -9.96 11.74 -0.11
N SER A 108 -9.49 12.74 -0.87
CA SER A 108 -8.07 12.85 -1.22
C SER A 108 -7.18 12.92 0.02
N GLU A 109 -7.52 13.82 0.96
CA GLU A 109 -6.80 13.97 2.24
C GLU A 109 -6.86 12.70 3.09
N ALA A 110 -8.05 12.06 3.15
CA ALA A 110 -8.21 10.82 3.90
C ALA A 110 -7.30 9.71 3.36
N ILE A 111 -7.24 9.52 2.04
CA ILE A 111 -6.36 8.50 1.44
C ILE A 111 -4.89 8.84 1.67
N TYR A 112 -4.52 10.11 1.51
CA TYR A 112 -3.14 10.55 1.70
C TYR A 112 -2.67 10.28 3.14
N HIS A 113 -3.45 10.68 4.14
CA HIS A 113 -3.09 10.52 5.56
C HIS A 113 -3.23 9.09 6.09
N ASN A 114 -4.15 8.30 5.52
CA ASN A 114 -4.32 6.92 5.97
C ASN A 114 -3.32 5.97 5.31
N PHE A 115 -2.94 6.20 4.06
CA PHE A 115 -2.20 5.20 3.29
C PHE A 115 -0.86 5.66 2.71
N ILE A 116 -0.62 6.96 2.50
CA ILE A 116 0.61 7.46 1.84
C ILE A 116 1.58 8.08 2.84
N ALA A 117 1.09 8.93 3.73
CA ALA A 117 1.90 9.66 4.70
C ALA A 117 1.36 9.50 6.12
N GLY A 118 2.26 9.34 7.09
CA GLY A 118 1.94 9.34 8.52
C GLY A 118 2.56 10.54 9.23
N LYS A 119 2.29 10.64 10.53
CA LYS A 119 3.01 11.53 11.45
C LYS A 119 3.60 10.71 12.58
N ASP A 120 4.84 11.01 12.96
CA ASP A 120 5.47 10.36 14.11
C ASP A 120 4.98 10.95 15.44
N SER A 121 5.55 10.47 16.55
CA SER A 121 5.19 10.92 17.90
C SER A 121 5.47 12.41 18.14
N ASP A 122 6.36 13.01 17.35
CA ASP A 122 6.72 14.43 17.41
C ASP A 122 5.88 15.27 16.41
N GLY A 123 4.94 14.63 15.71
CA GLY A 123 4.08 15.24 14.71
C GLY A 123 4.78 15.49 13.37
N GLN A 124 6.01 15.01 13.17
CA GLN A 124 6.74 15.18 11.92
C GLN A 124 6.16 14.24 10.85
N PRO A 125 5.90 14.76 9.63
CA PRO A 125 5.37 13.94 8.56
C PRO A 125 6.43 12.98 8.03
N TYR A 126 6.01 11.76 7.69
CA TYR A 126 6.83 10.80 6.97
C TYR A 126 6.02 10.11 5.88
N LEU A 127 6.68 9.69 4.80
CA LEU A 127 6.08 8.80 3.81
C LEU A 127 6.16 7.36 4.30
N LYS A 128 5.09 6.59 4.10
CA LYS A 128 5.02 5.19 4.56
C LYS A 128 5.91 4.25 3.73
N LEU A 129 6.25 4.62 2.50
CA LEU A 129 7.23 3.95 1.64
C LEU A 129 8.29 4.95 1.15
#